data_AF-A0A2C9KG96-F1
#
_entry.id   AF-A0A2C9KG96-F1
#
_cell.length_a   1.000
_cell.length_b   1.000
_cell.length_c   1.000
_cell.angle_alpha   90.00
_cell.angle_beta   90.00
_cell.angle_gamma   90.00
#
_symmetry.space_group_name_H-M   'P 1'
#
loop_
_entity.id
_entity.type
_entity.pdbx_description
1 polymer ?
#
loop_
_entity_poly.entity_id
_entity_poly.type
_entity_poly.pdbx_seq_one_letter_code
_entity_poly.pdbx_strand_id
1 'polypeptide(L)'
;MGQVFVDTVQEMHKTFDKISFDAVTNKMGIERLAAYPLDRGEETLRRDPAVRAVSELGIPQNFVIEMAKCIKAEDSNLSADKILAKINAEKKEVAESPVENRIQNVSPAFAHEIEIIRRLKENNNVLRQQTTCKICMDREVDIVFLPCGHLVSCTECAVAMKDCPVCRAHVKGTVRAFMS
;
A
#
# COMPACT_ATOMS: atom_id res chain seq x y z
N MET A 1 22.21 1.65 14.42
CA MET A 1 21.15 2.54 13.87
C MET A 1 20.00 2.70 14.86
N GLY A 2 19.25 1.65 15.22
CA GLY A 2 18.06 1.77 16.08
C GLY A 2 18.28 2.43 17.45
N GLN A 3 19.31 2.03 18.21
CA GLN A 3 19.54 2.60 19.55
C GLN A 3 19.99 4.07 19.49
N VAL A 4 20.93 4.40 18.60
CA VAL A 4 21.35 5.79 18.34
C VAL A 4 20.16 6.66 17.94
N PHE A 5 19.19 6.08 17.22
CA PHE A 5 17.96 6.77 16.87
C PHE A 5 17.15 7.17 18.09
N VAL A 6 16.88 6.17 18.94
CA VAL A 6 16.12 6.32 20.18
C VAL A 6 16.79 7.32 21.13
N ASP A 7 18.10 7.22 21.31
CA ASP A 7 18.85 8.09 22.23
C ASP A 7 18.78 9.56 21.81
N THR A 8 18.87 9.84 20.50
CA THR A 8 18.77 11.21 19.96
C THR A 8 17.36 11.78 20.11
N VAL A 9 16.32 10.97 19.87
CA VAL A 9 14.92 11.40 20.09
C VAL A 9 14.68 11.71 21.57
N GLN A 10 15.16 10.85 22.47
CA GLN A 10 15.05 11.07 23.92
C GLN A 10 15.77 12.33 24.39
N GLU A 11 16.90 12.65 23.79
CA GLU A 11 17.62 13.89 24.06
C GLU A 11 16.86 15.11 23.54
N MET A 12 16.35 15.05 22.31
CA MET A 12 15.59 16.15 21.70
C MET A 12 14.26 16.41 22.41
N HIS A 13 13.64 15.39 23.02
CA HIS A 13 12.37 15.54 23.73
C HIS A 13 12.47 16.35 25.02
N LYS A 14 13.70 16.55 25.53
CA LYS A 14 13.94 17.45 26.67
C LYS A 14 13.77 18.92 26.31
N THR A 15 13.82 19.26 25.03
CA THR A 15 13.82 20.65 24.54
C THR A 15 12.71 20.93 23.55
N PHE A 16 12.26 19.93 22.80
CA PHE A 16 11.21 20.06 21.80
C PHE A 16 10.01 19.17 22.14
N ASP A 17 8.85 19.81 22.26
CA ASP A 17 7.56 19.12 22.45
C ASP A 17 7.13 18.35 21.19
N LYS A 18 7.58 18.81 20.02
CA LYS A 18 7.39 18.13 18.72
C LYS A 18 8.71 17.97 18.00
N ILE A 19 9.02 16.73 17.64
CA ILE A 19 10.28 16.36 16.98
C ILE A 19 9.93 15.71 15.64
N SER A 20 10.36 16.31 14.53
CA SER A 20 10.21 15.69 13.22
C SER A 20 11.31 14.67 12.97
N PHE A 21 11.01 13.66 12.17
CA PHE A 21 11.98 12.66 11.73
C PHE A 21 13.19 13.29 11.03
N ASP A 22 12.96 14.35 10.26
CA ASP A 22 14.02 15.14 9.62
C ASP A 22 14.96 15.81 10.64
N ALA A 23 14.42 16.36 11.73
CA ALA A 23 15.24 16.99 12.75
C ALA A 23 16.16 15.97 13.44
N VAL A 24 15.66 14.75 13.64
CA VAL A 24 16.37 13.64 14.29
C VAL A 24 17.47 13.08 13.39
N THR A 25 17.16 12.85 12.12
CA THR A 25 18.12 12.33 11.13
C THR A 25 19.22 13.34 10.80
N ASN A 26 18.87 14.63 10.71
CA ASN A 26 19.87 15.70 10.58
C ASN A 26 20.79 15.77 11.81
N LYS A 27 20.24 15.61 13.02
CA LYS A 27 21.03 15.62 14.27
C LYS A 27 21.99 14.42 14.36
N MET A 28 21.64 13.27 13.76
CA MET A 28 22.52 12.11 13.69
C MET A 28 23.61 12.19 12.62
N GLY A 29 23.64 13.25 11.80
CA GLY A 29 24.58 13.36 10.68
C GLY A 29 24.34 12.29 9.60
N ILE A 30 23.14 11.71 9.55
CA ILE A 30 22.77 10.74 8.54
C ILE A 30 22.31 11.53 7.30
N GLU A 31 23.13 11.53 6.25
CA GLU A 31 22.70 12.07 4.96
C GLU A 31 21.46 11.31 4.48
N ARG A 32 20.40 12.06 4.16
CA ARG A 32 19.03 11.63 3.81
C ARG A 32 18.91 10.51 2.75
N LEU A 33 20.01 10.11 2.10
CA LEU A 33 20.03 9.13 1.02
C LEU A 33 20.39 7.70 1.48
N ALA A 34 20.99 7.52 2.66
CA ALA A 34 21.62 6.24 3.01
C ALA A 34 20.87 5.35 4.02
N ALA A 35 20.08 5.91 4.94
CA ALA A 35 19.57 5.11 6.07
C ALA A 35 18.21 4.44 5.83
N TYR A 36 17.31 5.10 5.10
CA TYR A 36 16.01 4.55 4.71
C TYR A 36 15.60 5.29 3.42
N PRO A 37 15.28 4.60 2.33
CA PRO A 37 14.51 5.20 1.25
C PRO A 37 13.12 5.49 1.84
N LEU A 38 12.96 6.62 2.52
CA LEU A 38 11.63 7.19 2.69
C LEU A 38 11.23 7.66 1.29
N ASP A 39 10.44 6.81 0.64
CA ASP A 39 9.81 7.02 -0.65
C ASP A 39 9.41 8.49 -0.83
N ARG A 40 10.24 9.24 -1.56
CA ARG A 40 9.92 10.63 -1.89
C ARG A 40 8.74 10.62 -2.84
N GLY A 41 7.60 11.12 -2.36
CA GLY A 41 6.49 11.67 -3.14
C GLY A 41 5.68 10.70 -4.01
N GLU A 42 6.32 9.90 -4.87
CA GLU A 42 5.64 9.08 -5.88
C GLU A 42 5.28 7.68 -5.39
N GLU A 43 6.20 6.99 -4.69
CA GLU A 43 5.92 5.64 -4.19
C GLU A 43 4.98 5.62 -2.97
N THR A 44 4.98 6.68 -2.14
CA THR A 44 4.00 6.83 -1.05
C THR A 44 2.59 7.04 -1.58
N LEU A 45 2.43 7.81 -2.66
CA LEU A 45 1.13 8.03 -3.31
C LEU A 45 0.62 6.77 -4.00
N ARG A 46 1.50 5.92 -4.57
CA ARG A 46 1.10 4.62 -5.13
C ARG A 46 0.41 3.72 -4.11
N ARG A 47 0.84 3.77 -2.86
CA ARG A 47 0.29 2.97 -1.74
C ARG A 47 -0.87 3.65 -1.00
N ASP A 48 -1.17 4.90 -1.33
CA ASP A 48 -2.20 5.70 -0.66
C ASP A 48 -3.60 5.10 -0.89
N PRO A 49 -4.42 4.87 0.16
CA PRO A 49 -5.74 4.27 0.02
C PRO A 49 -6.67 5.01 -0.94
N ALA A 50 -6.60 6.34 -0.99
CA ALA A 50 -7.43 7.14 -1.89
C ALA A 50 -7.02 6.96 -3.35
N VAL A 51 -5.70 6.90 -3.62
CA VAL A 51 -5.15 6.66 -4.96
C VAL A 51 -5.49 5.25 -5.45
N ARG A 52 -5.38 4.25 -4.56
CA ARG A 52 -5.74 2.87 -4.89
C ARG A 52 -7.23 2.72 -5.21
N ALA A 53 -8.10 3.27 -4.37
CA ALA A 53 -9.55 3.21 -4.58
C ALA A 53 -9.96 3.82 -5.93
N VAL A 54 -9.35 4.94 -6.33
CA VAL A 54 -9.65 5.58 -7.62
C VAL A 54 -9.04 4.81 -8.80
N SER A 55 -7.88 4.20 -8.62
CA SER A 55 -7.28 3.34 -9.66
C SER A 55 -8.10 2.06 -9.90
N GLU A 56 -8.74 1.53 -8.85
CA GLU A 56 -9.64 0.37 -8.92
C GLU A 56 -10.92 0.65 -9.74
N LEU A 57 -11.27 1.92 -9.96
CA LEU A 57 -12.33 2.35 -10.87
C LEU A 57 -11.93 2.31 -12.36
N GLY A 58 -10.74 1.78 -12.66
CA GLY A 58 -10.23 1.62 -14.03
C GLY A 58 -9.48 2.84 -14.58
N ILE A 59 -9.18 3.82 -13.73
CA ILE A 59 -8.40 5.00 -14.11
C ILE A 59 -6.90 4.65 -14.01
N PRO A 60 -6.07 4.99 -15.02
CA PRO A 60 -4.66 4.64 -15.00
C PRO A 60 -3.95 5.26 -13.79
N GLN A 61 -3.29 4.41 -13.00
CA GLN A 61 -2.69 4.77 -11.71
C GLN A 61 -1.73 5.96 -11.80
N ASN A 62 -0.97 6.07 -12.89
CA ASN A 62 -0.07 7.22 -13.13
C ASN A 62 -0.83 8.55 -13.15
N PHE A 63 -1.98 8.59 -13.81
CA PHE A 63 -2.82 9.78 -13.88
C PHE A 63 -3.43 10.14 -12.51
N VAL A 64 -3.88 9.13 -11.76
CA VAL A 64 -4.41 9.31 -10.41
C VAL A 64 -3.34 9.88 -9.45
N ILE A 65 -2.10 9.41 -9.58
CA ILE A 65 -0.97 9.92 -8.77
C ILE A 65 -0.68 11.38 -9.09
N GLU A 66 -0.67 11.77 -10.36
CA GLU A 66 -0.51 13.19 -10.75
C GLU A 66 -1.61 14.04 -10.11
N MET A 67 -2.87 13.60 -10.16
CA MET A 67 -3.98 14.33 -9.54
C MET A 67 -3.84 14.42 -8.02
N ALA A 68 -3.40 13.34 -7.39
CA ALA A 68 -3.15 13.30 -5.96
C ALA A 68 -1.99 14.19 -5.53
N LYS A 69 -0.93 14.34 -6.35
CA LYS A 69 0.16 15.30 -6.13
C LYS A 69 -0.39 16.73 -6.16
N CYS A 70 -1.18 17.05 -7.18
CA CYS A 70 -1.79 18.37 -7.32
C CYS A 70 -2.71 18.70 -6.14
N ILE A 71 -3.47 17.73 -5.61
CA ILE A 71 -4.29 17.94 -4.42
C ILE A 71 -3.42 18.12 -3.18
N LYS A 72 -2.40 17.28 -2.96
CA LYS A 72 -1.51 17.41 -1.80
C LYS A 72 -0.71 18.71 -1.77
N ALA A 73 -0.45 19.32 -2.94
CA ALA A 73 0.22 20.62 -3.03
C ALA A 73 -0.68 21.79 -2.60
N GLU A 74 -1.99 21.68 -2.83
CA GLU A 74 -2.99 22.72 -2.51
C GLU A 74 -3.65 22.48 -1.14
N ASP A 75 -3.77 21.22 -0.72
CA ASP A 75 -4.72 20.77 0.29
C ASP A 75 -4.15 19.54 1.04
N SER A 76 -4.01 19.63 2.37
CA SER A 76 -3.37 18.56 3.17
C SER A 76 -4.16 17.25 3.22
N ASN A 77 -5.46 17.30 2.91
CA ASN A 77 -6.38 16.17 3.04
C ASN A 77 -6.70 15.56 1.67
N LEU A 78 -6.10 14.40 1.39
CA LEU A 78 -6.34 13.60 0.19
C LEU A 78 -7.50 12.60 0.42
N SER A 79 -8.50 12.63 -0.47
CA SER A 79 -9.67 11.74 -0.48
C SER A 79 -9.98 11.28 -1.90
N ALA A 80 -10.59 10.09 -2.05
CA ALA A 80 -11.02 9.56 -3.33
C ALA A 80 -11.98 10.52 -4.07
N ASP A 81 -12.91 11.17 -3.35
CA ASP A 81 -13.87 12.11 -3.92
C ASP A 81 -13.18 13.35 -4.50
N LYS A 82 -12.16 13.87 -3.80
CA LYS A 82 -11.38 15.02 -4.27
C LYS A 82 -10.56 14.68 -5.51
N ILE A 83 -9.95 13.49 -5.53
CA ILE A 83 -9.20 13.00 -6.69
C ILE A 83 -10.14 12.86 -7.89
N LEU A 84 -11.32 12.26 -7.72
CA LEU A 84 -12.32 12.12 -8.78
C LEU A 84 -12.84 13.46 -9.28
N ALA A 85 -13.09 14.42 -8.37
CA ALA A 85 -13.51 15.76 -8.75
C ALA A 85 -12.44 16.46 -9.61
N LYS A 86 -11.16 16.34 -9.25
CA LYS A 86 -10.05 16.94 -10.01
C LYS A 86 -9.84 16.23 -11.36
N ILE A 87 -9.96 14.91 -11.41
CA ILE A 87 -9.97 14.13 -12.66
C ILE A 87 -11.11 14.58 -13.58
N ASN A 88 -12.31 14.76 -13.05
CA ASN A 88 -13.47 15.18 -13.85
C ASN A 88 -13.35 16.63 -14.32
N ALA A 89 -12.67 17.49 -13.56
CA ALA A 89 -12.34 18.85 -13.98
C ALA A 89 -11.32 18.86 -15.12
N GLU A 90 -10.25 18.06 -15.04
CA GLU A 90 -9.22 18.00 -16.09
C GLU A 90 -9.66 17.25 -17.35
N LYS A 91 -10.49 16.21 -17.23
CA LYS A 91 -11.13 15.54 -18.39
C LYS A 91 -12.00 16.49 -19.21
N LYS A 92 -12.38 17.65 -18.68
CA LYS A 92 -13.14 18.67 -19.40
C LYS A 92 -12.27 19.50 -20.36
N GLU A 93 -10.95 19.52 -20.19
CA GLU A 93 -10.02 20.26 -21.08
C GLU A 93 -9.29 19.37 -22.10
N VAL A 94 -9.29 18.04 -21.93
CA VAL A 94 -8.67 17.08 -22.87
C VAL A 94 -9.70 16.49 -23.85
N ALA A 95 -10.57 17.33 -24.43
CA ALA A 95 -11.51 16.91 -25.48
C ALA A 95 -10.96 17.09 -26.90
N GLU A 96 -9.71 17.54 -27.07
CA GLU A 96 -9.11 17.78 -28.39
C GLU A 96 -7.65 17.27 -28.48
N SER A 97 -7.42 15.94 -28.56
CA SER A 97 -6.33 15.33 -29.36
C SER A 97 -6.44 13.80 -29.45
N PRO A 98 -5.90 13.15 -30.52
CA PRO A 98 -6.50 11.97 -31.14
C PRO A 98 -5.89 10.63 -30.70
N VAL A 99 -6.24 10.16 -29.49
CA VAL A 99 -5.94 8.76 -29.08
C VAL A 99 -7.18 7.99 -28.58
N GLU A 100 -8.38 8.59 -28.64
CA GLU A 100 -9.62 7.95 -28.16
C GLU A 100 -10.58 7.48 -29.28
N ASN A 101 -10.22 7.67 -30.54
CA ASN A 101 -11.02 7.15 -31.68
C ASN A 101 -10.68 5.71 -32.07
N ARG A 102 -10.74 4.78 -31.11
CA ARG A 102 -10.95 3.34 -31.36
C ARG A 102 -11.92 2.64 -30.39
N ILE A 103 -12.68 3.39 -29.58
CA ILE A 103 -13.74 2.83 -28.72
C ILE A 103 -15.11 3.37 -29.14
N GLN A 104 -15.39 3.38 -30.45
CA GLN A 104 -16.71 3.76 -30.97
C GLN A 104 -17.37 2.65 -31.78
N ASN A 105 -17.12 1.38 -31.43
CA ASN A 105 -17.93 0.23 -31.90
C ASN A 105 -17.70 -0.98 -30.98
N VAL A 106 -18.00 -0.84 -29.69
CA VAL A 106 -17.95 -1.96 -28.76
C VAL A 106 -19.38 -2.49 -28.64
N SER A 107 -19.65 -3.68 -29.20
CA SER A 107 -20.98 -4.29 -29.10
C SER A 107 -21.36 -4.49 -27.62
N PRO A 108 -22.66 -4.46 -27.26
CA PRO A 108 -23.10 -4.68 -25.88
C PRO A 108 -22.62 -6.03 -25.29
N ALA A 109 -22.30 -7.01 -26.14
CA ALA A 109 -21.69 -8.27 -25.71
C ALA A 109 -20.25 -8.10 -25.19
N PHE A 110 -19.46 -7.21 -25.79
CA PHE A 110 -18.05 -7.01 -25.38
C PHE A 110 -17.94 -6.15 -24.11
N ALA A 111 -18.89 -5.25 -23.87
CA ALA A 111 -19.02 -4.56 -22.57
C ALA A 111 -19.35 -5.55 -21.42
N HIS A 112 -20.19 -6.55 -21.69
CA HIS A 112 -20.50 -7.60 -20.73
C HIS A 112 -19.28 -8.49 -20.44
N GLU A 113 -18.49 -8.81 -21.47
CA GLU A 113 -17.28 -9.62 -21.34
C GLU A 113 -16.19 -8.92 -20.50
N ILE A 114 -16.03 -7.61 -20.66
CA ILE A 114 -15.13 -6.80 -19.82
C ILE A 114 -15.53 -6.87 -18.35
N GLU A 115 -16.82 -6.76 -18.02
CA GLU A 115 -17.29 -6.83 -16.63
C GLU A 115 -17.11 -8.22 -16.03
N ILE A 116 -17.35 -9.29 -16.82
CA ILE A 116 -17.07 -10.67 -16.39
C ILE A 116 -15.59 -10.84 -16.05
N ILE A 117 -14.68 -10.36 -16.92
CA ILE A 117 -13.25 -10.45 -16.70
C ILE A 117 -12.84 -9.67 -15.44
N ARG A 118 -13.42 -8.48 -15.22
CA ARG A 118 -13.17 -7.68 -14.01
C ARG A 118 -13.55 -8.45 -12.75
N ARG A 119 -14.77 -9.01 -12.71
CA ARG A 119 -15.28 -9.78 -11.58
C ARG A 119 -14.47 -11.05 -11.33
N LEU A 120 -14.06 -11.75 -12.39
CA LEU A 120 -13.20 -12.93 -12.27
C LEU A 120 -11.82 -12.58 -11.70
N LYS A 121 -11.23 -11.46 -12.12
CA LYS A 121 -9.94 -10.99 -11.56
C LYS A 121 -10.07 -10.64 -10.08
N GLU A 122 -11.15 -9.96 -9.71
CA GLU A 122 -11.43 -9.61 -8.31
C GLU A 122 -11.58 -10.85 -7.44
N ASN A 123 -12.39 -11.82 -7.87
CA ASN A 123 -12.56 -13.09 -7.18
C ASN A 123 -11.22 -13.84 -7.02
N ASN A 124 -10.43 -13.93 -8.09
CA ASN A 124 -9.10 -14.56 -8.03
C ASN A 124 -8.17 -13.85 -7.04
N ASN A 125 -8.21 -12.51 -6.98
CA ASN A 125 -7.40 -11.75 -6.05
C ASN A 125 -7.81 -12.03 -4.60
N VAL A 126 -9.10 -12.07 -4.30
CA VAL A 126 -9.62 -12.43 -2.96
C VAL A 126 -9.13 -13.82 -2.56
N LEU A 127 -9.24 -14.81 -3.45
CA LEU A 127 -8.78 -16.18 -3.19
C LEU A 127 -7.28 -16.25 -2.93
N ARG A 128 -6.46 -15.59 -3.76
CA ARG A 128 -5.00 -15.52 -3.56
C ARG A 128 -4.66 -14.87 -2.23
N GLN A 129 -5.35 -13.78 -1.89
CA GLN A 129 -5.14 -13.11 -0.62
C GLN A 129 -5.43 -14.04 0.55
N GLN A 130 -6.42 -14.92 0.49
CA GLN A 130 -6.71 -15.84 1.61
C GLN A 130 -5.51 -16.74 1.95
N THR A 131 -4.75 -17.20 0.95
CA THR A 131 -3.59 -18.09 1.15
C THR A 131 -2.25 -17.36 1.20
N THR A 132 -2.21 -16.03 1.03
CA THR A 132 -0.96 -15.24 1.08
C THR A 132 -0.58 -14.86 2.52
N CYS A 133 0.71 -14.99 2.85
CA CYS A 133 1.31 -14.62 4.12
C CYS A 133 1.01 -13.17 4.50
N LYS A 134 0.49 -12.96 5.72
CA LYS A 134 0.07 -11.63 6.22
C LYS A 134 1.22 -10.73 6.67
N ILE A 135 2.45 -11.23 6.60
CA ILE A 135 3.64 -10.51 7.05
C ILE A 135 4.39 -9.96 5.82
N CYS A 136 4.81 -10.82 4.89
CA CYS A 136 5.50 -10.37 3.68
C CYS A 136 4.57 -10.04 2.51
N MET A 137 3.30 -10.49 2.53
CA MET A 137 2.34 -10.32 1.43
C MET A 137 2.83 -10.86 0.08
N ASP A 138 3.69 -11.88 0.11
CA ASP A 138 4.40 -12.41 -1.06
C ASP A 138 4.21 -13.94 -1.18
N ARG A 139 4.68 -14.68 -0.18
CA ARG A 139 4.63 -16.16 -0.16
C ARG A 139 3.33 -16.69 0.41
N GLU A 140 3.02 -17.95 0.12
CA GLU A 140 1.86 -18.64 0.70
C GLU A 140 2.03 -18.90 2.21
N VAL A 141 0.91 -19.02 2.92
CA VAL A 141 0.87 -19.42 4.32
C VAL A 141 1.14 -20.91 4.45
N ASP A 142 2.11 -21.28 5.28
CA ASP A 142 2.44 -22.68 5.54
C ASP A 142 2.81 -22.94 7.01
N ILE A 143 2.68 -21.96 7.92
CA ILE A 143 2.99 -22.10 9.33
C ILE A 143 1.79 -21.82 10.24
N VAL A 144 1.52 -22.78 11.13
CA VAL A 144 0.57 -22.66 12.24
C VAL A 144 1.31 -22.31 13.53
N PHE A 145 0.86 -21.26 14.23
CA PHE A 145 1.40 -20.85 15.53
C PHE A 145 0.76 -21.60 16.70
N LEU A 146 1.56 -22.24 17.55
CA LEU A 146 1.08 -22.93 18.76
C LEU A 146 1.24 -22.05 20.01
N PRO A 147 0.26 -22.07 20.95
CA PRO A 147 -0.93 -22.92 20.97
C PRO A 147 -2.16 -22.33 20.25
N CYS A 148 -2.07 -21.13 19.67
CA CYS A 148 -3.26 -20.40 19.20
C CYS A 148 -3.90 -20.93 17.91
N GLY A 149 -3.19 -21.75 17.12
CA GLY A 149 -3.70 -22.38 15.90
C GLY A 149 -3.81 -21.48 14.67
N HIS A 150 -3.39 -20.21 14.73
CA HIS A 150 -3.51 -19.30 13.57
C HIS A 150 -2.49 -19.64 12.47
N LEU A 151 -2.99 -19.86 11.25
CA LEU A 151 -2.22 -20.07 10.01
C LEU A 151 -2.17 -18.75 9.22
N VAL A 152 -1.11 -17.95 9.42
CA VAL A 152 -1.03 -16.59 8.82
C VAL A 152 0.33 -16.22 8.26
N SER A 153 1.36 -17.03 8.49
CA SER A 153 2.73 -16.74 8.07
C SER A 153 3.29 -17.82 7.15
N CYS A 154 4.19 -17.42 6.26
CA CYS A 154 5.11 -18.33 5.61
C CYS A 154 6.25 -18.73 6.56
N THR A 155 6.97 -19.80 6.22
CA THR A 155 8.12 -20.32 6.97
C THR A 155 9.17 -19.26 7.28
N GLU A 156 9.54 -18.42 6.31
CA GLU A 156 10.56 -17.38 6.50
C GLU A 156 10.13 -16.30 7.50
N CYS A 157 8.88 -15.86 7.43
CA CYS A 157 8.40 -14.80 8.33
C CYS A 157 8.17 -15.32 9.74
N ALA A 158 7.79 -16.60 9.90
CA ALA A 158 7.50 -17.18 11.21
C ALA A 158 8.71 -17.18 12.15
N VAL A 159 9.94 -17.28 11.62
CA VAL A 159 11.19 -17.35 12.43
C VAL A 159 11.39 -16.09 13.28
N ALA A 160 10.95 -14.93 12.80
CA ALA A 160 11.11 -13.66 13.51
C ALA A 160 10.00 -13.38 14.54
N MET A 161 8.96 -14.24 14.61
CA MET A 161 7.75 -13.95 15.40
C MET A 161 7.80 -14.64 16.77
N LYS A 162 7.74 -13.82 17.84
CA LYS A 162 7.56 -14.30 19.22
C LYS A 162 6.10 -14.41 19.63
N ASP A 163 5.23 -13.60 19.02
CA ASP A 163 3.80 -13.55 19.30
C ASP A 163 3.02 -13.65 17.99
N CYS A 164 1.84 -14.26 18.05
CA CYS A 164 0.97 -14.41 16.87
C CYS A 164 0.50 -13.04 16.36
N PRO A 165 0.65 -12.72 15.06
CA PRO A 165 0.22 -11.43 14.49
C PRO A 165 -1.29 -11.16 14.63
N VAL A 166 -2.11 -12.20 14.77
CA VAL A 166 -3.58 -12.08 14.82
C VAL A 166 -4.06 -11.88 16.25
N CYS A 167 -3.73 -12.82 17.13
CA CYS A 167 -4.30 -12.87 18.49
C CYS A 167 -3.32 -12.41 19.57
N ARG A 168 -2.08 -12.10 19.21
CA ARG A 168 -0.99 -11.67 20.12
C ARG A 168 -0.64 -12.69 21.21
N ALA A 169 -1.10 -13.93 21.08
CA ALA A 169 -0.70 -15.01 21.97
C ALA A 169 0.78 -15.36 21.75
N HIS A 170 1.48 -15.65 22.84
CA HIS A 170 2.89 -16.03 22.79
C HIS A 170 3.09 -17.36 22.06
N VAL A 171 4.00 -17.36 21.09
CA VAL A 171 4.31 -18.53 20.25
C VAL A 171 5.26 -19.44 21.01
N LYS A 172 4.77 -20.63 21.35
CA LYS A 172 5.57 -21.69 21.99
C LYS A 172 6.19 -22.65 20.98
N GLY A 173 5.67 -22.67 19.75
CA GLY A 173 6.16 -23.50 18.67
C GLY A 173 5.42 -23.24 17.37
N THR A 174 5.96 -23.77 16.28
CA THR A 174 5.40 -23.66 14.93
C THR A 174 5.29 -25.04 14.30
N VAL A 175 4.24 -25.25 13.50
CA VAL A 175 4.05 -26.48 12.73
C VAL A 175 3.85 -26.09 11.27
N ARG A 176 4.53 -26.81 10.37
CA ARG A 176 4.34 -26.63 8.94
C ARG A 176 3.08 -27.35 8.47
N ALA A 177 2.16 -26.63 7.85
CA ALA A 177 0.95 -27.16 7.25
C ALA A 177 1.15 -27.38 5.75
N PHE A 178 0.54 -28.43 5.22
CA PHE A 178 0.49 -28.72 3.78
C PHE A 178 -0.97 -28.73 3.36
N MET A 179 -1.34 -27.83 2.46
CA MET A 179 -2.67 -27.79 1.86
C MET A 179 -2.73 -28.77 0.68
N SER A 180 -3.72 -29.65 0.68
CA SER A 180 -3.97 -30.69 -0.33
C SER A 180 -5.20 -30.40 -1.16
#